data_AF-A0A958XMY5-F1
#
_entry.id   AF-A0A958XMY5-F1
#
_cell.length_a   1.000
_cell.length_b   1.000
_cell.length_c   1.000
_cell.angle_alpha   90.00
_cell.angle_beta   90.00
_cell.angle_gamma   90.00
#
_symmetry.space_group_name_H-M   'P 1'
#
loop_
_entity.id
_entity.type
_entity.pdbx_description
1 polymer ?
#
loop_
_entity_poly.entity_id
_entity_poly.type
_entity_poly.pdbx_seq_one_letter_code
_entity_poly.pdbx_strand_id
1 'polypeptide(L)'
;MKRLIGITAIIFLLTSSTIIFEISLSRLFSYMLSYHFVLIIIAFSILGLGIGQIWYSRNTENFGRKINMWFALVPTSLLFVYFALLAVPRLGLFSTANSSLIAFILLSTVPFIFIGLIYAHLFRENKYQLSLLYGFDLLGAATGALLS
;
A
#
# COMPACT_ATOMS: atom_id res chain seq x y z
N MET A 1 -15.71 3.36 -23.35
CA MET A 1 -14.33 2.88 -23.65
C MET A 1 -13.25 3.76 -23.01
N LYS A 2 -13.23 5.09 -23.20
CA LYS A 2 -12.18 5.97 -22.60
C LYS A 2 -12.04 5.87 -21.06
N ARG A 3 -13.15 5.77 -20.32
CA ARG A 3 -13.14 5.62 -18.86
C ARG A 3 -12.52 4.29 -18.40
N LEU A 4 -12.64 3.23 -19.20
CA LEU A 4 -12.03 1.93 -18.89
C LEU A 4 -10.51 1.97 -18.95
N ILE A 5 -9.99 2.57 -20.02
CA ILE A 5 -8.55 2.66 -20.30
C ILE A 5 -7.85 3.42 -19.17
N GLY A 6 -8.48 4.50 -18.67
CA GLY A 6 -8.00 5.23 -17.51
C GLY A 6 -7.93 4.36 -16.26
N ILE A 7 -8.98 3.57 -15.98
CA ILE A 7 -9.03 2.73 -14.77
C ILE A 7 -8.03 1.58 -14.84
N THR A 8 -7.86 0.93 -15.99
CA THR A 8 -6.86 -0.13 -16.15
C THR A 8 -5.44 0.42 -16.00
N ALA A 9 -5.16 1.62 -16.51
CA ALA A 9 -3.88 2.28 -16.31
C ALA A 9 -3.64 2.66 -14.83
N ILE A 10 -4.68 3.15 -14.15
CA ILE A 10 -4.61 3.46 -12.72
C ILE A 10 -4.29 2.20 -11.91
N ILE A 11 -5.00 1.09 -12.15
CA ILE A 11 -4.75 -0.18 -11.44
C ILE A 11 -3.35 -0.69 -11.71
N PHE A 12 -2.90 -0.69 -12.96
CA PHE A 12 -1.55 -1.09 -13.34
C PHE A 12 -0.45 -0.29 -12.62
N LEU A 13 -0.60 1.04 -12.56
CA LEU A 13 0.36 1.91 -11.88
C LEU A 13 0.28 1.75 -10.36
N LEU A 14 -0.92 1.59 -9.81
CA LEU A 14 -1.16 1.39 -8.38
C LEU A 14 -0.54 0.06 -7.90
N THR A 15 -0.74 -1.05 -8.63
CA THR A 15 -0.15 -2.35 -8.31
C THR A 15 1.36 -2.32 -8.41
N SER A 16 1.89 -1.79 -9.52
CA SER A 16 3.34 -1.69 -9.71
C SER A 16 3.99 -0.90 -8.58
N SER A 17 3.41 0.27 -8.23
CA SER A 17 3.89 1.08 -7.11
C SER A 17 3.80 0.35 -5.76
N THR A 18 2.71 -0.39 -5.53
CA THR A 18 2.51 -1.15 -4.29
C THR A 18 3.56 -2.23 -4.12
N ILE A 19 3.83 -3.01 -5.18
CA ILE A 19 4.85 -4.07 -5.16
C ILE A 19 6.26 -3.50 -5.03
N ILE A 20 6.60 -2.44 -5.76
CA ILE A 20 7.90 -1.76 -5.62
C ILE A 20 8.08 -1.28 -4.18
N PHE A 21 7.04 -0.69 -3.59
CA PHE A 21 7.09 -0.21 -2.21
C PHE A 21 7.26 -1.36 -1.23
N GLU A 22 6.47 -2.43 -1.33
CA GLU A 22 6.55 -3.60 -0.46
C GLU A 22 7.95 -4.25 -0.51
N ILE A 23 8.49 -4.47 -1.71
CA ILE A 23 9.82 -5.06 -1.89
C ILE A 23 10.91 -4.11 -1.37
N SER A 24 10.83 -2.81 -1.68
CA SER A 24 11.79 -1.82 -1.16
C SER A 24 11.78 -1.77 0.36
N LEU A 25 10.60 -1.84 0.98
CA LEU A 25 10.45 -1.88 2.42
C LEU A 25 11.06 -3.16 2.98
N SER A 26 10.80 -4.32 2.37
CA SER A 26 11.41 -5.59 2.75
C SER A 26 12.95 -5.55 2.74
N ARG A 27 13.56 -4.87 1.74
CA ARG A 27 15.02 -4.70 1.63
C ARG A 27 15.55 -3.76 2.69
N LEU A 28 14.89 -2.62 2.91
CA LEU A 28 15.26 -1.66 3.96
C LEU A 28 15.23 -2.31 5.34
N PHE A 29 14.17 -3.06 5.65
CA PHE A 29 14.07 -3.76 6.91
C PHE A 29 15.01 -4.96 7.00
N SER A 30 15.33 -5.66 5.90
CA SER A 30 16.37 -6.69 5.93
C SER A 30 17.76 -6.12 6.25
N TYR A 31 18.01 -4.85 5.92
CA TYR A 31 19.24 -4.14 6.27
C TYR A 31 19.22 -3.65 7.72
N MET A 32 18.08 -3.09 8.17
CA MET A 32 17.97 -2.51 9.52
C MET A 32 17.67 -3.54 10.62
N LEU A 33 16.98 -4.64 10.29
CA LEU A 33 16.61 -5.72 11.19
C LEU A 33 17.25 -7.02 10.67
N SER A 34 17.67 -7.89 11.58
CA SER A 34 18.05 -9.26 11.24
C SER A 34 16.95 -9.95 10.41
N TYR A 35 17.36 -10.73 9.41
CA TYR A 35 16.55 -11.29 8.30
C TYR A 35 15.18 -11.92 8.68
N HIS A 36 15.01 -12.35 9.94
CA HIS A 36 13.79 -13.00 10.43
C HIS A 36 12.52 -12.15 10.35
N PHE A 37 12.63 -10.81 10.29
CA PHE A 37 11.48 -9.92 10.31
C PHE A 37 10.93 -9.56 8.92
N VAL A 38 11.55 -10.03 7.84
CA VAL A 38 11.10 -9.72 6.46
C VAL A 38 9.68 -10.24 6.20
N LEU A 39 9.35 -11.44 6.66
CA LEU A 39 8.01 -12.03 6.50
C LEU A 39 6.92 -11.26 7.25
N ILE A 40 7.28 -10.54 8.31
CA ILE A 40 6.31 -9.75 9.08
C ILE A 40 5.78 -8.59 8.25
N ILE A 41 6.61 -8.02 7.37
CA ILE A 41 6.22 -6.89 6.51
C ILE A 41 5.16 -7.34 5.51
N ILE A 42 5.36 -8.50 4.89
CA ILE A 42 4.38 -9.07 3.96
C ILE A 42 3.06 -9.31 4.69
N ALA A 43 3.11 -9.92 5.88
CA ALA A 43 1.91 -10.16 6.69
C ALA A 43 1.18 -8.85 7.05
N PHE A 44 1.90 -7.81 7.47
CA PHE A 44 1.32 -6.51 7.78
C PHE A 44 0.85 -5.74 6.54
N SER A 45 1.48 -5.94 5.39
CA SER A 45 1.04 -5.37 4.11
C SER A 45 -0.32 -5.95 3.72
N ILE A 46 -0.47 -7.28 3.79
CA ILE A 46 -1.75 -7.96 3.55
C ILE A 46 -2.80 -7.52 4.58
N LEU A 47 -2.44 -7.43 5.86
CA LEU A 47 -3.33 -6.96 6.92
C LEU A 47 -3.79 -5.51 6.68
N GLY A 48 -2.87 -4.62 6.31
CA GLY A 48 -3.19 -3.23 5.97
C GLY A 48 -4.18 -3.14 4.81
N LEU A 49 -3.91 -3.87 3.71
CA LEU A 49 -4.81 -3.96 2.57
C LEU A 49 -6.21 -4.45 3.01
N GLY A 50 -6.26 -5.51 3.82
CA GLY A 50 -7.51 -6.06 4.35
C GLY A 50 -8.31 -5.08 5.22
N ILE A 51 -7.64 -4.35 6.12
CA ILE A 51 -8.29 -3.31 6.94
C ILE A 51 -8.88 -2.23 6.04
N GLY A 52 -8.14 -1.77 5.03
CA GLY A 52 -8.61 -0.79 4.05
C GLY A 52 -9.88 -1.25 3.32
N GLN A 53 -9.91 -2.50 2.88
CA GLN A 53 -11.06 -3.10 2.20
C GLN A 53 -12.28 -3.24 3.12
N ILE A 54 -12.10 -3.67 4.36
CA ILE A 54 -13.18 -3.77 5.36
C ILE A 54 -13.75 -2.39 5.66
N TRP A 55 -12.86 -1.38 5.80
CA TRP A 55 -13.29 -0.02 6.07
C TRP A 55 -14.12 0.56 4.92
N TYR A 56 -13.69 0.31 3.68
CA TYR A 56 -14.47 0.68 2.49
C TYR A 56 -15.86 0.03 2.49
N SER A 57 -15.94 -1.27 2.81
CA SER A 57 -17.21 -2.00 2.83
C SER A 57 -18.23 -1.37 3.76
N ARG A 58 -17.79 -0.85 4.92
CA ARG A 58 -18.67 -0.19 5.90
C ARG A 58 -19.14 1.19 5.47
N ASN A 59 -18.34 1.93 4.69
CA ASN A 59 -18.57 3.35 4.42
C ASN A 59 -18.80 3.67 2.93
N THR A 60 -19.42 2.73 2.22
CA THR A 60 -19.53 2.73 0.75
C THR A 60 -20.14 4.02 0.17
N GLU A 61 -21.22 4.54 0.77
CA GLU A 61 -22.05 5.60 0.19
C GLU A 61 -21.34 6.95 0.11
N ASN A 62 -20.54 7.28 1.13
CA ASN A 62 -19.82 8.55 1.19
C ASN A 62 -18.47 8.52 0.46
N PHE A 63 -17.99 7.33 0.10
CA PHE A 63 -16.65 7.16 -0.42
C PHE A 63 -16.48 7.69 -1.84
N GLY A 64 -17.43 7.37 -2.73
CA GLY A 64 -17.39 7.81 -4.13
C GLY A 64 -17.32 9.34 -4.28
N ARG A 65 -17.96 10.08 -3.38
CA ARG A 65 -17.95 11.56 -3.40
C ARG A 65 -16.60 12.17 -3.02
N LYS A 66 -15.78 11.45 -2.24
CA LYS A 66 -14.47 11.92 -1.75
C LYS A 66 -13.30 11.17 -2.37
N ILE A 67 -13.50 10.43 -3.45
CA ILE A 67 -12.50 9.53 -4.03
C ILE A 67 -11.18 10.25 -4.36
N ASN A 68 -11.23 11.46 -4.92
CA ASN A 68 -10.04 12.26 -5.23
C ASN A 68 -9.20 12.58 -3.99
N MET A 69 -9.85 12.80 -2.83
CA MET A 69 -9.16 13.05 -1.57
C MET A 69 -8.40 11.81 -1.10
N TRP A 70 -9.02 10.64 -1.22
CA TRP A 70 -8.39 9.37 -0.85
C TRP A 70 -7.25 8.98 -1.79
N PHE A 71 -7.38 9.26 -3.09
CA PHE A 71 -6.26 9.14 -4.04
C PHE A 71 -5.09 10.04 -3.68
N ALA A 72 -5.34 11.28 -3.25
CA ALA A 72 -4.29 12.19 -2.80
C ALA A 72 -3.63 11.74 -1.48
N LEU A 73 -4.36 11.01 -0.63
CA LEU A 73 -3.84 10.53 0.65
C LEU A 73 -2.76 9.44 0.49
N VAL A 74 -2.84 8.60 -0.54
CA VAL A 74 -1.83 7.54 -0.79
C VAL A 74 -0.41 8.10 -0.91
N PRO A 75 -0.08 9.02 -1.83
CA PRO A 75 1.27 9.56 -1.94
C PRO A 75 1.70 10.33 -0.68
N THR A 76 0.78 11.03 0.00
CA THR A 76 1.10 11.70 1.26
C THR A 76 1.47 10.71 2.36
N SER A 77 0.78 9.57 2.44
CA SER A 77 1.06 8.53 3.42
C SER A 77 2.41 7.85 3.15
N LEU A 78 2.76 7.63 1.89
CA LEU A 78 4.06 7.07 1.49
C LEU A 78 5.20 8.02 1.86
N LEU A 79 5.07 9.31 1.53
CA LEU A 79 6.05 10.33 1.91
C LEU A 79 6.20 10.43 3.43
N PHE A 80 5.08 10.43 4.16
CA PHE A 80 5.09 10.48 5.61
C PHE A 80 5.85 9.29 6.21
N VAL A 81 5.56 8.07 5.75
CA VAL A 81 6.28 6.86 6.21
C VAL A 81 7.77 6.95 5.88
N TYR A 82 8.12 7.40 4.68
CA TYR A 82 9.52 7.56 4.29
C TYR A 82 10.27 8.55 5.19
N PHE A 83 9.71 9.75 5.42
CA PHE A 83 10.31 10.74 6.31
C PHE A 83 10.40 10.25 7.75
N ALA A 84 9.37 9.56 8.24
CA ALA A 84 9.37 9.01 9.59
C ALA A 84 10.41 7.90 9.77
N LEU A 85 10.57 7.01 8.78
CA LEU A 85 11.62 5.99 8.79
C LEU A 85 13.03 6.60 8.85
N LEU A 86 13.26 7.76 8.20
CA LEU A 86 14.55 8.47 8.25
C LEU A 86 14.76 9.27 9.55
N ALA A 87 13.70 9.84 10.11
CA ALA A 87 13.78 10.72 11.28
C ALA A 87 13.93 9.94 12.59
N VAL A 88 13.22 8.81 12.74
CA VAL A 88 13.16 8.06 14.00
C VAL A 88 14.53 7.56 14.48
N PRO A 89 15.41 6.98 13.63
CA PRO A 89 16.75 6.58 14.07
C PRO A 89 17.62 7.75 14.53
N ARG A 90 17.41 8.94 13.94
CA ARG A 90 18.22 10.15 14.22
C ARG A 90 17.80 10.86 15.50
N LEU A 91 16.53 10.77 15.87
CA LEU A 91 15.98 11.48 17.04
C LEU A 91 16.15 10.70 18.35
N GLY A 92 16.67 9.47 18.31
CA GLY A 92 16.89 8.65 19.51
C GLY A 92 15.62 8.36 20.32
N LEU A 93 14.44 8.53 19.71
CA LEU A 93 13.13 8.51 20.39
C LEU A 93 12.75 7.14 20.96
N PHE A 94 13.46 6.08 20.58
CA PHE A 94 13.23 4.73 21.08
C PHE A 94 14.53 4.17 21.69
N SER A 95 14.69 4.39 23.00
CA SER A 95 15.82 3.92 23.82
C SER A 95 15.87 2.38 23.94
N THR A 96 14.78 1.67 23.62
CA THR A 96 14.71 0.20 23.60
C THR A 96 14.56 -0.33 22.18
N ALA A 97 15.49 -1.20 21.78
CA ALA A 97 15.55 -1.79 20.43
C ALA A 97 14.19 -2.38 19.99
N ASN A 98 13.49 -3.11 20.86
CA ASN A 98 12.26 -3.82 20.49
C ASN A 98 11.03 -2.91 20.28
N SER A 99 10.90 -1.81 21.03
CA SER A 99 9.73 -0.91 20.92
C SER A 99 9.76 -0.12 19.60
N SER A 100 10.95 0.25 19.15
CA SER A 100 11.16 0.94 17.87
C SER A 100 10.66 0.11 16.68
N LEU A 101 10.92 -1.21 16.71
CA LEU A 101 10.57 -2.12 15.61
C LEU A 101 9.06 -2.23 15.40
N ILE A 102 8.30 -2.39 16.49
CA ILE A 102 6.85 -2.50 16.43
C ILE A 102 6.25 -1.20 15.88
N ALA A 103 6.76 -0.05 16.34
CA ALA A 103 6.35 1.25 15.83
C ALA A 103 6.61 1.39 14.32
N PHE A 104 7.78 0.94 13.84
CA PHE A 104 8.11 0.97 12.42
C PHE A 104 7.20 0.08 11.57
N ILE A 105 6.90 -1.14 12.03
CA ILE A 105 6.03 -2.07 11.32
C ILE A 105 4.60 -1.50 11.23
N LEU A 106 4.06 -1.01 12.35
CA LEU A 106 2.73 -0.40 12.39
C LEU A 106 2.66 0.83 11.50
N LEU A 107 3.68 1.68 11.53
CA LEU A 107 3.74 2.87 10.70
C LEU A 107 3.78 2.53 9.20
N SER A 108 4.55 1.50 8.84
CA SER A 108 4.64 1.03 7.46
C SER A 108 3.34 0.43 6.93
N THR A 109 2.43 0.01 7.83
CA THR A 109 1.12 -0.55 7.47
C THR A 109 0.15 0.53 6.96
N VAL A 110 0.31 1.78 7.40
CA VAL A 110 -0.58 2.91 7.09
C VAL A 110 -0.82 3.11 5.57
N PRO A 111 0.20 3.18 4.70
CA PRO A 111 0.00 3.33 3.26
C PRO A 111 -0.78 2.16 2.65
N PHE A 112 -0.54 0.92 3.10
CA PHE A 112 -1.28 -0.25 2.62
C PHE A 112 -2.77 -0.18 2.95
N ILE A 113 -3.16 0.46 4.06
CA ILE A 113 -4.58 0.69 4.37
C ILE A 113 -5.24 1.56 3.31
N PHE A 114 -4.62 2.69 2.94
CA PHE A 114 -5.17 3.58 1.93
C PHE A 114 -5.19 2.93 0.53
N ILE A 115 -4.12 2.21 0.17
CA ILE A 115 -4.05 1.45 -1.09
C ILE A 115 -5.16 0.41 -1.15
N GLY A 116 -5.35 -0.38 -0.08
CA GLY A 116 -6.41 -1.39 0.00
C GLY A 116 -7.81 -0.81 -0.13
N LEU A 117 -8.00 0.40 0.39
CA LEU A 117 -9.24 1.16 0.25
C LEU A 117 -9.52 1.50 -1.22
N ILE A 118 -8.52 2.05 -1.94
CA ILE A 118 -8.65 2.37 -3.36
C ILE A 118 -8.92 1.11 -4.20
N TYR A 119 -8.24 0.01 -3.91
CA TYR A 119 -8.51 -1.28 -4.56
C TYR A 119 -9.96 -1.70 -4.40
N ALA A 120 -10.47 -1.66 -3.18
CA ALA A 120 -11.85 -2.06 -2.88
C ALA A 120 -12.85 -1.25 -3.70
N HIS A 121 -12.60 0.05 -3.85
CA HIS A 121 -13.45 0.93 -4.64
C HIS A 121 -13.38 0.60 -6.15
N LEU A 122 -12.18 0.50 -6.72
CA LEU A 122 -11.98 0.26 -8.15
C LEU A 122 -12.58 -1.09 -8.60
N PHE A 123 -12.38 -2.15 -7.81
CA PHE A 123 -12.94 -3.47 -8.11
C PHE A 123 -14.45 -3.54 -7.90
N ARG A 124 -15.01 -2.76 -6.96
CA ARG A 124 -16.46 -2.73 -6.71
C ARG A 124 -17.24 -1.94 -7.76
N GLU A 125 -16.71 -0.83 -8.27
CA GLU A 125 -17.38 -0.06 -9.32
C GLU A 125 -17.39 -0.80 -10.68
N ASN A 126 -16.36 -1.60 -10.97
CA ASN A 126 -16.14 -2.19 -12.30
C ASN A 126 -16.37 -3.70 -12.36
N LYS A 127 -17.40 -4.22 -11.66
CA LYS A 127 -17.70 -5.66 -11.60
C LYS A 127 -17.86 -6.35 -12.97
N TYR A 128 -18.35 -5.63 -13.98
CA TYR A 128 -18.57 -6.21 -15.31
C TYR A 128 -17.29 -6.58 -16.07
N GLN A 129 -16.12 -6.05 -15.68
CA GLN A 129 -14.85 -6.25 -16.40
C GLN A 129 -13.72 -6.73 -15.48
N LEU A 130 -14.09 -7.43 -14.41
CA LEU A 130 -13.16 -7.95 -13.41
C LEU A 130 -11.96 -8.68 -14.04
N SER A 131 -12.18 -9.49 -15.07
CA SER A 131 -11.10 -10.25 -15.74
C SER A 131 -10.03 -9.35 -16.38
N LEU A 132 -10.44 -8.24 -17.01
CA LEU A 132 -9.51 -7.29 -17.62
C LEU A 132 -8.78 -6.48 -16.56
N LEU A 133 -9.50 -6.00 -15.54
CA LEU A 133 -8.89 -5.27 -14.42
C LEU A 133 -7.87 -6.14 -13.69
N TYR A 134 -8.21 -7.40 -13.44
CA TYR A 134 -7.32 -8.37 -12.81
C TYR A 134 -6.10 -8.72 -13.68
N GLY A 135 -6.27 -8.79 -15.01
CA GLY A 135 -5.14 -8.98 -15.92
C GLY A 135 -4.13 -7.84 -15.87
N PHE A 136 -4.61 -6.58 -15.88
CA PHE A 136 -3.74 -5.41 -15.70
C PHE A 136 -3.14 -5.32 -14.30
N ASP A 137 -3.87 -5.80 -13.29
CA ASP A 137 -3.38 -5.87 -11.92
C ASP A 137 -2.14 -6.77 -11.81
N LEU A 138 -2.24 -7.99 -12.35
CA LEU A 138 -1.14 -8.95 -12.43
C LEU A 138 0.04 -8.44 -13.27
N LEU A 139 -0.22 -7.78 -14.41
CA LEU A 139 0.83 -7.19 -15.23
C LEU A 139 1.57 -6.06 -14.48
N GLY A 140 0.83 -5.23 -13.74
CA GLY A 140 1.44 -4.19 -12.91
C GLY A 140 2.25 -4.78 -11.77
N ALA A 141 1.77 -5.85 -11.12
CA ALA A 141 2.53 -6.55 -10.09
C ALA A 141 3.83 -7.17 -10.64
N ALA A 142 3.77 -7.84 -11.80
CA ALA A 142 4.94 -8.42 -12.45
C ALA A 142 5.97 -7.37 -12.86
N THR A 143 5.52 -6.26 -13.45
CA THR A 143 6.42 -5.15 -13.82
C THR A 143 7.01 -4.45 -12.59
N GLY A 144 6.22 -4.27 -11.53
CA GLY A 144 6.71 -3.77 -10.24
C GLY A 144 7.79 -4.66 -9.65
N ALA A 145 7.61 -5.98 -9.66
CA ALA A 145 8.60 -6.93 -9.17
C ALA A 145 9.89 -6.96 -10.01
N LEU A 146 9.80 -6.75 -11.32
CA LEU A 146 10.97 -6.65 -12.21
C LEU A 146 11.75 -5.34 -12.00
N LEU A 147 11.07 -4.24 -11.68
CA LEU A 147 11.67 -2.92 -11.48
C LEU A 147 12.18 -2.68 -10.05
N SER A 148 11.67 -3.43 -9.07
CA SER A 148 11.95 -3.24 -7.65
C SER A 148 13.39 -3.48 -7.27
#